data_AF-A0A7Y5VBT1-F1
#
_entry.id   AF-A0A7Y5VBT1-F1
#
_cell.length_a   1.000
_cell.length_b   1.000
_cell.length_c   1.000
_cell.angle_alpha   90.00
_cell.angle_beta   90.00
_cell.angle_gamma   90.00
#
_symmetry.space_group_name_H-M   'P 1'
#
loop_
_entity.id
_entity.type
_entity.pdbx_description
1 polymer ?
#
loop_
_entity_poly.entity_id
_entity_poly.type
_entity_poly.pdbx_seq_one_letter_code
_entity_poly.pdbx_strand_id
1 'polypeptide(L)'
;MVQLDIPRRAGHISRLLRPARSNASHSRASRDHLNQSGDIVPNIRSAKKDMRKSRAAAIRNRAQRSALRTALKKSLAPSASPDERLSAVSLLDRAARKGLIHANKAARHKAQIARVGAAK
;
A
#
# COMPACT_ATOMS: atom_id res chain seq x y z
N MET A 1 36.02 -42.46 -15.52
CA MET A 1 35.30 -41.52 -16.42
C MET A 1 34.26 -42.30 -17.20
N VAL A 2 33.06 -42.45 -16.64
CA VAL A 2 31.93 -43.02 -17.39
C VAL A 2 30.78 -42.03 -17.25
N GLN A 3 30.63 -41.18 -18.27
CA GLN A 3 29.41 -40.42 -18.51
C GLN A 3 28.28 -41.43 -18.69
N LEU A 4 27.31 -41.43 -17.78
CA LEU A 4 25.99 -42.00 -18.07
C LEU A 4 25.08 -40.83 -18.43
N ASP A 5 24.84 -40.69 -19.73
CA ASP A 5 23.85 -39.82 -20.33
C ASP A 5 22.45 -40.21 -19.83
N ILE A 6 21.87 -39.38 -18.97
CA ILE A 6 20.46 -39.51 -18.58
C ILE A 6 19.62 -38.76 -19.63
N PRO A 7 18.70 -39.44 -20.34
CA PRO A 7 17.87 -38.79 -21.35
C PRO A 7 16.82 -37.86 -20.74
N ARG A 8 16.55 -36.77 -21.47
CA ARG A 8 15.55 -35.74 -21.21
C ARG A 8 14.16 -36.34 -20.98
N ARG A 9 13.68 -36.36 -19.73
CA ARG A 9 12.24 -36.52 -19.45
C ARG A 9 11.63 -35.14 -19.27
N ALA A 10 11.16 -34.57 -20.39
CA ALA A 10 10.26 -33.43 -20.41
C ALA A 10 8.95 -33.85 -19.70
N GLY A 11 8.91 -33.67 -18.38
CA GLY A 11 7.69 -33.73 -17.60
C GLY A 11 6.82 -32.54 -17.97
N HIS A 12 5.93 -32.73 -18.92
CA HIS A 12 4.79 -31.85 -19.14
C HIS A 12 4.02 -31.75 -17.84
N ILE A 13 4.26 -30.69 -17.06
CA ILE A 13 3.34 -30.27 -16.02
C ILE A 13 2.11 -29.84 -16.79
N SER A 14 1.12 -30.74 -16.82
CA SER A 14 -0.21 -30.51 -17.34
C SER A 14 -0.69 -29.13 -16.89
N ARG A 15 -0.60 -28.17 -17.82
CA ARG A 15 -1.29 -26.90 -17.73
C ARG A 15 -2.76 -27.26 -17.76
N LEU A 16 -3.34 -27.53 -16.59
CA LEU A 16 -4.78 -27.54 -16.43
C LEU A 16 -5.25 -26.23 -17.03
N LEU A 17 -5.91 -26.34 -18.17
CA LEU A 17 -6.63 -25.26 -18.82
C LEU A 17 -7.62 -24.76 -17.78
N ARG A 18 -7.28 -23.68 -17.08
CA ARG A 18 -8.25 -22.94 -16.28
C ARG A 18 -9.36 -22.54 -17.27
N PRO A 19 -10.61 -22.97 -17.08
CA PRO A 19 -11.69 -22.46 -17.91
C PRO A 19 -11.73 -20.94 -17.74
N ALA A 20 -11.90 -20.23 -18.85
CA ALA A 20 -12.22 -18.82 -18.83
C ALA A 20 -13.45 -18.66 -17.93
N ARG A 21 -13.28 -18.03 -16.76
CA ARG A 21 -14.42 -17.53 -16.00
C ARG A 21 -15.11 -16.55 -16.94
N SER A 22 -16.24 -16.97 -17.50
CA SER A 22 -17.21 -16.09 -18.12
C SER A 22 -17.54 -15.03 -17.08
N ASN A 23 -17.02 -13.82 -17.28
CA ASN A 23 -17.50 -12.65 -16.54
C ASN A 23 -18.87 -12.35 -17.13
N ALA A 24 -19.87 -13.16 -16.75
CA ALA A 24 -21.26 -12.78 -16.88
C ALA A 24 -21.38 -11.40 -16.25
N SER A 25 -21.76 -10.46 -17.10
CA SER A 25 -22.13 -9.08 -16.87
C SER A 25 -22.89 -8.91 -15.56
N HIS A 26 -22.14 -8.75 -14.46
CA HIS A 26 -22.62 -7.92 -13.38
C HIS A 26 -22.47 -6.50 -13.92
N SER A 27 -23.55 -5.97 -14.49
CA SER A 27 -23.69 -4.55 -14.72
C SER A 27 -23.20 -3.83 -13.46
N ARG A 28 -22.06 -3.15 -13.58
CA ARG A 28 -21.51 -2.33 -12.48
C ARG A 28 -22.44 -1.16 -12.12
N ALA A 29 -23.51 -0.96 -12.90
CA ALA A 29 -24.45 0.14 -12.84
C ALA A 29 -25.68 -0.10 -11.93
N SER A 30 -25.60 -0.96 -10.91
CA SER A 30 -26.73 -1.17 -9.97
C SER A 30 -26.35 -1.15 -8.48
N ARG A 31 -25.12 -0.76 -8.14
CA ARG A 31 -24.71 -0.49 -6.74
C ARG A 31 -24.63 1.01 -6.41
N ASP A 32 -25.17 1.85 -7.27
CA ASP A 32 -25.32 3.29 -7.02
C ASP A 32 -26.79 3.62 -6.75
N HIS A 33 -27.36 3.02 -5.71
CA HIS A 33 -28.64 3.48 -5.16
C HIS A 33 -28.34 4.49 -4.05
N LEU A 34 -28.34 5.77 -4.44
CA LEU A 34 -28.65 6.95 -3.63
C LEU A 34 -27.77 7.19 -2.39
N ASN A 35 -26.55 7.69 -2.61
CA ASN A 35 -25.88 8.56 -1.65
C ASN A 35 -26.23 10.02 -1.95
N GLN A 36 -27.50 10.39 -1.74
CA GLN A 36 -27.91 11.79 -1.67
C GLN A 36 -27.78 12.22 -0.21
N SER A 37 -26.68 12.93 0.07
CA SER A 37 -26.57 13.98 1.11
C SER A 37 -27.46 13.81 2.35
N GLY A 38 -27.36 12.67 3.03
CA GLY A 38 -28.06 12.43 4.28
C GLY A 38 -27.02 11.98 5.29
N ASP A 39 -26.79 12.79 6.32
CA ASP A 39 -25.89 12.45 7.42
C ASP A 39 -26.18 11.03 7.89
N ILE A 40 -25.25 10.11 7.63
CA ILE A 40 -25.33 8.71 8.07
C ILE A 40 -25.12 8.74 9.59
N VAL A 41 -26.18 9.07 10.33
CA VAL A 41 -26.20 9.05 11.78
C VAL A 41 -26.38 7.60 12.20
N PRO A 42 -25.41 6.99 12.90
CA PRO A 42 -25.54 5.61 13.30
C PRO A 42 -26.66 5.48 14.34
N ASN A 43 -27.62 4.59 14.09
CA ASN A 43 -28.71 4.30 15.01
C ASN A 43 -28.21 3.56 16.27
N ILE A 44 -27.17 2.73 16.13
CA ILE A 44 -26.59 1.95 17.21
C ILE A 44 -25.62 2.80 18.05
N ARG A 45 -25.73 2.72 19.39
CA ARG A 45 -24.87 3.44 20.34
C ARG A 45 -23.37 3.20 20.13
N SER A 46 -22.96 1.96 19.85
CA SER A 46 -21.56 1.61 19.55
C SER A 46 -21.08 2.29 18.26
N ALA A 47 -21.88 2.23 17.21
CA ALA A 47 -21.54 2.86 15.93
C ALA A 47 -21.43 4.39 16.05
N LYS A 48 -22.27 5.06 16.85
CA LYS A 48 -22.13 6.50 17.14
C LYS A 48 -20.82 6.81 17.88
N LYS A 49 -20.38 5.93 18.79
CA LYS A 49 -19.08 6.04 19.49
C LYS A 49 -17.93 5.86 18.51
N ASP A 50 -18.00 4.85 17.65
CA ASP A 50 -16.93 4.53 16.71
C ASP A 50 -16.81 5.58 15.60
N MET A 51 -17.92 6.14 15.13
CA MET A 51 -17.93 7.29 14.21
C MET A 51 -17.20 8.50 14.81
N ARG A 52 -17.44 8.83 16.08
CA ARG A 52 -16.74 9.95 16.76
C ARG A 52 -15.24 9.68 16.88
N LYS A 53 -14.87 8.47 17.30
CA LYS A 53 -13.46 8.05 17.43
C LYS A 53 -12.74 8.06 16.08
N SER A 54 -13.38 7.50 15.04
CA SER A 54 -12.81 7.41 13.71
C SER A 54 -12.63 8.80 13.09
N ARG A 55 -13.60 9.70 13.25
CA ARG A 55 -13.49 11.11 12.80
C ARG A 55 -12.29 11.80 13.45
N ALA A 56 -12.14 11.69 14.77
CA ALA A 56 -11.01 12.28 15.49
C ALA A 56 -9.66 11.70 15.05
N ALA A 57 -9.58 10.36 14.88
CA ALA A 57 -8.38 9.70 14.40
C ALA A 57 -8.06 10.07 12.94
N ALA A 58 -9.07 10.21 12.07
CA ALA A 58 -8.91 10.56 10.67
C ALA A 58 -8.29 11.96 10.50
N ILE A 59 -8.73 12.94 11.29
CA ILE A 59 -8.18 14.30 11.27
C ILE A 59 -6.69 14.29 11.64
N ARG A 60 -6.32 13.63 12.74
CA ARG A 60 -4.91 13.52 13.19
C ARG A 60 -4.04 12.78 12.16
N ASN A 61 -4.53 11.64 11.67
CA ASN A 61 -3.82 10.83 10.68
C ASN A 61 -3.66 11.57 9.34
N ARG A 62 -4.62 12.40 8.94
CA ARG A 62 -4.53 13.21 7.73
C ARG A 62 -3.34 14.17 7.79
N ALA A 63 -3.21 14.92 8.88
CA ALA A 63 -2.11 15.88 9.07
C ALA A 63 -0.73 15.19 9.11
N GLN A 64 -0.63 14.06 9.81
CA GLN A 64 0.63 13.31 9.89
C GLN A 64 0.99 12.65 8.55
N ARG A 65 0.01 12.11 7.83
CA ARG A 65 0.22 11.51 6.50
C ARG A 65 0.58 12.56 5.45
N SER A 66 -0.01 13.77 5.49
CA SER A 66 0.36 14.83 4.55
C SER A 66 1.80 15.28 4.77
N ALA A 67 2.20 15.53 6.01
CA ALA A 67 3.59 15.84 6.36
C ALA A 67 4.58 14.76 5.88
N LEU A 68 4.25 13.48 6.12
CA LEU A 68 5.07 12.35 5.66
C LEU A 68 5.20 12.31 4.13
N ARG A 69 4.09 12.53 3.39
CA ARG A 69 4.11 12.56 1.92
C ARG A 69 5.00 13.69 1.40
N THR A 70 4.97 14.85 2.04
CA THR A 70 5.83 15.99 1.68
C THR A 70 7.29 15.67 1.94
N ALA A 71 7.64 15.10 3.10
CA ALA A 71 9.01 14.68 3.41
C ALA A 71 9.52 13.63 2.41
N LEU A 72 8.69 12.64 2.06
CA LEU A 72 9.03 11.64 1.04
C LEU A 72 9.27 12.27 -0.33
N LYS A 73 8.42 13.21 -0.77
CA LYS A 73 8.60 13.91 -2.05
C LYS A 73 9.92 14.67 -2.10
N LYS A 74 10.29 15.35 -1.02
CA LYS A 74 11.58 16.05 -0.92
C LYS A 74 12.76 15.07 -0.99
N SER A 75 12.72 13.99 -0.21
CA SER A 75 13.82 13.00 -0.17
C SER A 75 14.06 12.26 -1.49
N LEU A 76 13.03 12.14 -2.34
CA LEU A 76 13.12 11.45 -3.63
C LEU A 76 13.52 12.38 -4.78
N ALA A 77 13.66 13.69 -4.52
CA ALA A 77 14.12 14.63 -5.52
C ALA A 77 15.60 14.36 -5.88
N PRO A 78 16.02 14.53 -7.14
CA PRO A 78 17.42 14.31 -7.55
C PRO A 78 18.43 15.23 -6.83
N SER A 79 17.96 16.42 -6.42
CA SER A 79 18.71 17.44 -5.70
C SER A 79 18.66 17.31 -4.17
N ALA A 80 18.01 16.27 -3.63
CA ALA A 80 17.83 16.13 -2.19
C ALA A 80 19.17 15.92 -1.46
N SER A 81 19.38 16.72 -0.40
CA SER A 81 20.56 16.60 0.47
C SER A 81 20.55 15.27 1.23
N PRO A 82 21.73 14.70 1.57
CA PRO A 82 21.83 13.54 2.46
C PRO A 82 21.03 13.70 3.76
N ASP A 83 21.01 14.90 4.35
CA ASP A 83 20.31 15.18 5.62
C ASP A 83 18.78 15.07 5.48
N GLU A 84 18.23 15.51 4.33
CA GLU A 84 16.80 15.39 4.05
C GLU A 84 16.37 13.93 3.91
N ARG A 85 17.26 13.10 3.35
CA ARG A 85 17.02 11.66 3.21
C ARG A 85 17.07 10.95 4.57
N LEU A 86 18.04 11.29 5.42
CA LEU A 86 18.13 10.75 6.79
C LEU A 86 16.92 11.15 7.63
N SER A 87 16.51 12.42 7.56
CA SER A 87 15.31 12.92 8.23
C SER A 87 14.05 12.18 7.76
N ALA A 88 13.90 11.99 6.45
CA ALA A 88 12.76 11.25 5.88
C ALA A 88 12.72 9.78 6.35
N VAL A 89 13.86 9.10 6.44
CA VAL A 89 13.95 7.72 6.96
C VAL A 89 13.53 7.64 8.43
N SER A 90 13.99 8.58 9.27
CA SER A 90 13.61 8.64 10.69
C SER A 90 12.10 8.87 10.87
N LEU A 91 11.52 9.79 10.09
CA LEU A 91 10.08 10.04 10.08
C LEU A 91 9.28 8.81 9.63
N LEU A 92 9.78 8.08 8.63
CA LEU A 92 9.15 6.87 8.11
C LEU A 92 9.09 5.78 9.18
N ASP A 93 10.17 5.58 9.92
CA ASP A 93 10.24 4.59 11.00
C ASP A 93 9.36 4.95 12.19
N ARG A 94 9.27 6.25 12.50
CA ARG A 94 8.32 6.73 13.51
C ARG A 94 6.88 6.53 13.06
N ALA A 95 6.57 6.74 11.79
CA ALA A 95 5.24 6.52 11.23
C ALA A 95 4.85 5.03 11.20
N ALA A 96 5.81 4.15 10.93
CA ALA A 96 5.61 2.69 10.98
C ALA A 96 5.34 2.21 12.41
N ARG A 97 6.16 2.64 13.38
CA ARG A 97 5.97 2.31 14.82
C ARG A 97 4.63 2.77 15.37
N LYS A 98 4.15 3.94 14.92
CA LYS A 98 2.83 4.47 15.30
C LYS A 98 1.66 3.83 14.55
N GLY A 99 1.91 2.93 13.59
CA GLY A 99 0.86 2.29 12.79
C GLY A 99 0.20 3.21 11.75
N LEU A 100 0.78 4.37 11.42
CA LEU A 100 0.26 5.27 10.39
C LEU A 100 0.40 4.70 8.99
N ILE A 101 1.50 3.96 8.78
CA ILE A 101 1.84 3.22 7.56
C ILE A 101 2.23 1.79 7.94
N HIS A 102 1.94 0.86 7.05
CA HIS A 102 2.33 -0.54 7.23
C HIS A 102 3.86 -0.72 7.11
N ALA A 103 4.43 -1.68 7.83
CA ALA A 103 5.87 -1.99 7.82
C ALA A 103 6.42 -2.20 6.40
N ASN A 104 5.73 -3.01 5.59
CA ASN A 104 6.13 -3.22 4.18
C ASN A 104 6.12 -1.93 3.36
N LYS A 105 5.20 -1.00 3.64
CA LYS A 105 5.17 0.28 2.94
C LYS A 105 6.38 1.14 3.33
N ALA A 106 6.75 1.14 4.62
CA ALA A 106 7.98 1.79 5.07
C ALA A 106 9.22 1.16 4.42
N ALA A 107 9.34 -0.17 4.44
CA ALA A 107 10.46 -0.88 3.81
C ALA A 107 10.60 -0.56 2.32
N ARG A 108 9.49 -0.52 1.57
CA ARG A 108 9.49 -0.12 0.16
C ARG A 108 10.03 1.30 -0.05
N HIS A 109 9.61 2.27 0.76
CA HIS A 109 10.08 3.64 0.64
C HIS A 109 11.55 3.79 1.05
N LYS A 110 12.04 3.04 2.05
CA LYS A 110 13.48 2.98 2.37
C LYS A 110 14.30 2.47 1.18
N ALA A 111 13.88 1.37 0.57
CA ALA A 111 14.56 0.81 -0.60
C ALA A 111 14.57 1.79 -1.78
N GLN A 112 13.48 2.55 -1.96
CA GLN A 112 13.41 3.58 -2.99
C GLN A 112 14.39 4.73 -2.74
N ILE A 113 14.47 5.25 -1.50
CA ILE A 113 15.42 6.30 -1.12
C ILE A 113 16.86 5.82 -1.32
N ALA A 114 17.17 4.58 -0.92
CA ALA A 114 18.49 3.98 -1.11
C ALA A 114 18.87 3.91 -2.60
N ARG A 115 17.95 3.49 -3.47
CA ARG A 115 18.20 3.42 -4.92
C ARG A 115 18.52 4.80 -5.52
N VAL A 116 17.78 5.84 -5.14
CA VAL A 116 18.03 7.21 -5.61
C VAL A 116 19.32 7.79 -5.00
N GLY A 117 19.78 7.26 -3.86
CA GLY A 117 21.05 7.65 -3.25
C GLY A 117 22.26 7.00 -3.90
N ALA A 118 22.12 5.74 -4.32
CA ALA A 118 23.20 4.97 -4.93
C ALA A 118 23.44 5.30 -6.41
N ALA A 119 22.47 5.91 -7.10
CA ALA A 119 22.56 6.27 -8.51
C ALA A 119 23.22 7.65 -8.75
N LYS A 120 23.97 8.18 -7.78
CA LYS A 120 24.64 9.47 -7.84
C LYS A 120 26.12 9.33 -7.49
#